data_AF-A0A2V8EKM1-F1
#
_entry.id   AF-A0A2V8EKM1-F1
#
_cell.length_a   1.000
_cell.length_b   1.000
_cell.length_c   1.000
_cell.angle_alpha   90.00
_cell.angle_beta   90.00
_cell.angle_gamma   90.00
#
_symmetry.space_group_name_H-M   'P 1'
#
loop_
_entity.id
_entity.type
_entity.pdbx_description
1 polymer ?
#
loop_
_entity_poly.entity_id
_entity_poly.type
_entity_poly.pdbx_seq_one_letter_code
_entity_poly.pdbx_strand_id
1 'polypeptide(L)'
;MAAAEKKIGGGRSIVWTSTLDDSWTDIAVKPIFLPLVHQMVRYLAQYEQPAAWFTVGQGLDLTARAKTRADRIVVTPSGERIMQSSVGEGNEGLLELNEQGIYEIRTAATSGGRPEAIAVNLDPAESDLSAIDPSELVAAVTGHAMAENVQPEQTQEMTREEAEKRQALWWYLLLGGLMLLAAETAISNHLSRKEKFL
;
A
#
# COMPACT_ATOMS: atom_id res chain seq x y z
N MET A 1 42.01 24.72 9.65
CA MET A 1 41.41 23.64 8.85
C MET A 1 40.26 24.25 8.06
N ALA A 2 40.31 24.22 6.73
CA ALA A 2 39.23 24.71 5.88
C ALA A 2 38.81 23.60 4.92
N ALA A 3 37.52 23.53 4.65
CA ALA A 3 36.93 22.62 3.68
C ALA A 3 36.09 23.45 2.72
N ALA A 4 36.25 23.20 1.42
CA ALA A 4 35.44 23.82 0.39
C ALA A 4 34.73 22.72 -0.39
N GLU A 5 33.41 22.86 -0.56
CA GLU A 5 32.65 21.98 -1.44
C GLU A 5 32.33 22.66 -2.77
N LYS A 6 32.26 21.87 -3.84
CA LYS A 6 31.78 22.31 -5.14
C LYS A 6 30.94 21.22 -5.79
N LYS A 7 29.77 21.60 -6.31
CA LYS A 7 28.97 20.74 -7.20
C LYS A 7 29.53 20.83 -8.62
N ILE A 8 29.85 19.69 -9.22
CA ILE A 8 30.36 19.61 -10.60
C ILE A 8 29.46 18.63 -11.36
N GLY A 9 28.60 19.17 -12.24
CA GLY A 9 27.59 18.39 -12.95
C GLY A 9 26.62 17.71 -11.98
N GLY A 10 26.49 16.38 -12.10
CA GLY A 10 25.72 15.54 -11.19
C GLY A 10 26.40 15.29 -9.84
N GLY A 11 27.73 15.36 -9.75
CA GLY A 11 28.51 14.96 -8.56
C GLY A 11 28.86 16.09 -7.59
N ARG A 12 29.38 15.73 -6.40
CA ARG A 12 29.97 16.65 -5.42
C ARG A 12 31.47 16.37 -5.29
N SER A 13 32.28 17.42 -5.21
CA SER A 13 33.68 17.33 -4.81
C SER A 13 33.93 18.17 -3.56
N ILE A 14 34.77 17.66 -2.67
CA ILE A 14 35.21 18.38 -1.47
C ILE A 14 36.72 18.51 -1.55
N VAL A 15 37.21 19.73 -1.38
CA VAL A 15 38.63 20.03 -1.20
C VAL A 15 38.86 20.27 0.28
N TRP A 16 39.75 19.46 0.85
CA TRP A 16 40.17 19.59 2.24
C TRP A 16 41.59 20.13 2.29
N THR A 17 41.83 21.22 3.02
CA THR A 17 43.15 21.89 3.06
C THR A 17 44.05 21.38 4.20
N SER A 18 43.84 20.14 4.65
CA SER A 18 44.58 19.50 5.75
C SER A 18 44.88 18.06 5.36
N THR A 19 45.88 17.44 5.98
CA THR A 19 46.12 16.01 5.80
C THR A 19 45.08 15.20 6.57
N LEU A 20 44.75 14.01 6.05
CA LEU A 20 43.86 13.02 6.67
C LEU A 20 44.66 11.95 7.42
N ASP A 21 45.87 12.30 7.88
CA ASP A 21 46.80 11.47 8.64
C ASP A 21 47.26 12.21 9.90
N ASP A 22 48.14 11.59 10.71
CA ASP A 22 48.67 12.24 11.91
C ASP A 22 49.78 13.29 11.62
N SER A 23 50.21 13.43 10.35
CA SER A 23 51.42 14.20 10.01
C SER A 23 51.24 15.70 10.21
N TRP A 24 50.01 16.19 10.12
CA TRP A 24 49.65 17.61 10.31
C TRP A 24 48.54 17.83 11.34
N THR A 25 47.77 16.79 11.69
CA THR A 25 46.62 16.92 12.60
C THR A 25 46.35 15.62 13.38
N ASP A 26 46.08 15.71 14.69
CA ASP A 26 45.67 14.56 15.52
C ASP A 26 44.24 14.05 15.22
N ILE A 27 43.65 14.41 14.09
CA ILE A 27 42.28 13.98 13.77
C ILE A 27 42.23 12.47 13.54
N ALA A 28 43.28 11.88 12.95
CA ALA A 28 43.34 10.45 12.59
C ALA A 28 43.29 9.50 13.80
N VAL A 29 43.75 9.95 14.97
CA VAL A 29 43.74 9.15 16.22
C VAL A 29 42.49 9.39 17.07
N LYS A 30 41.66 10.38 16.71
CA LYS A 30 40.43 10.67 17.44
C LYS A 30 39.32 9.70 17.01
N PRO A 31 38.44 9.25 17.94
CA PRO A 31 37.30 8.39 17.61
C PRO A 31 36.34 8.95 16.54
N ILE A 32 36.38 10.26 16.30
CA ILE A 32 35.56 10.95 15.29
C ILE A 32 36.05 10.72 13.84
N PHE A 33 37.29 10.26 13.64
CA PHE A 33 37.88 10.10 12.31
C PHE A 33 37.10 9.13 11.44
N LEU A 34 36.83 7.93 11.96
CA LEU A 34 36.18 6.87 11.20
C LEU A 34 34.73 7.23 10.82
N PRO A 35 33.88 7.73 11.75
CA PRO A 35 32.57 8.27 11.39
C PRO A 35 32.64 9.40 10.38
N LEU A 36 33.60 10.33 10.51
CA LEU A 36 33.77 11.46 9.60
C LEU A 36 34.11 10.98 8.17
N VAL A 37 35.11 10.12 8.01
CA VAL A 37 35.48 9.55 6.69
C VAL A 37 34.31 8.78 6.10
N HIS A 38 33.60 7.99 6.90
CA HIS A 38 32.42 7.26 6.44
C HIS A 38 31.31 8.20 5.93
N GLN A 39 31.02 9.27 6.67
CA GLN A 39 30.04 10.28 6.26
C GLN A 39 30.50 11.04 5.02
N MET A 40 31.79 11.39 4.91
CA MET A 40 32.36 12.04 3.73
C MET A 40 32.22 11.16 2.48
N VAL A 41 32.54 9.86 2.60
CA VAL A 41 32.37 8.91 1.48
C VAL A 41 30.90 8.76 1.11
N ARG A 42 30.00 8.60 2.08
CA ARG A 42 28.55 8.54 1.81
C ARG A 42 28.02 9.80 1.13
N TYR A 43 28.44 10.96 1.62
CA TYR A 43 28.02 12.26 1.09
C TYR A 43 28.54 12.50 -0.34
N LEU A 44 29.80 12.14 -0.61
CA LEU A 44 30.41 12.24 -1.93
C LEU A 44 29.84 11.21 -2.93
N ALA A 45 29.49 10.02 -2.44
CA ALA A 45 28.91 8.96 -3.27
C ALA A 45 27.47 9.25 -3.72
N GLN A 46 26.83 10.29 -3.16
CA GLN A 46 25.41 10.61 -3.42
C GLN A 46 24.52 9.37 -3.34
N TYR A 47 24.82 8.49 -2.38
CA TYR A 47 24.05 7.27 -2.23
C TYR A 47 22.71 7.61 -1.59
N GLU A 48 21.73 7.97 -2.43
CA GLU A 48 20.34 7.90 -2.05
C GLU A 48 19.95 6.43 -2.05
N GLN A 49 19.64 5.92 -0.87
CA GLN A 49 19.11 4.57 -0.75
C GLN A 49 17.76 4.56 -1.48
N PRO A 50 17.62 3.77 -2.56
CA PRO A 50 16.37 3.73 -3.28
C PRO A 50 15.26 3.27 -2.35
N ALA A 51 14.06 3.86 -2.48
CA ALA A 51 12.91 3.43 -1.70
C ALA A 51 12.70 1.91 -1.86
N ALA A 52 12.50 1.23 -0.73
CA ALA A 52 12.38 -0.22 -0.66
C ALA A 52 10.99 -0.71 -1.10
N TRP A 53 10.00 0.17 -1.06
CA TRP A 53 8.61 -0.11 -1.41
C TRP A 53 7.94 1.17 -1.92
N PHE A 54 6.87 0.98 -2.68
CA PHE A 54 6.03 2.04 -3.25
C PHE A 54 4.56 1.72 -3.00
N THR A 55 3.70 2.70 -3.22
CA THR A 55 2.24 2.54 -3.19
C THR A 55 1.68 2.49 -4.61
N VAL A 56 0.56 1.79 -4.81
CA VAL A 56 -0.18 1.81 -6.08
C VAL A 56 -0.49 3.25 -6.49
N GLY A 57 -0.39 3.55 -7.79
CA GLY A 57 -0.58 4.89 -8.36
C GLY A 57 0.66 5.79 -8.32
N GLN A 58 1.77 5.35 -7.70
CA GLN A 58 3.03 6.09 -7.74
C GLN A 58 3.81 5.83 -9.04
N GLY A 59 4.49 6.87 -9.54
CA GLY A 59 5.42 6.77 -10.65
C GLY A 59 6.83 6.42 -10.17
N LEU A 60 7.41 5.37 -10.74
CA LEU A 60 8.78 4.95 -10.50
C LEU A 60 9.68 5.36 -11.67
N ASP A 61 10.67 6.21 -11.41
CA ASP A 61 11.71 6.55 -12.39
C ASP A 61 12.84 5.50 -12.39
N LEU A 62 12.83 4.63 -13.39
CA LEU A 62 13.84 3.63 -13.64
C LEU A 62 15.17 4.22 -14.10
N THR A 63 15.20 5.42 -14.72
CA THR A 63 16.46 6.03 -15.17
C THR A 63 17.27 6.56 -13.99
N ALA A 64 16.61 7.19 -13.01
CA ALA A 64 17.25 7.67 -11.78
C ALA A 64 17.78 6.52 -10.92
N ARG A 65 17.07 5.39 -10.91
CA ARG A 65 17.44 4.20 -10.15
C ARG A 65 18.54 3.36 -10.83
N ALA A 66 18.67 3.49 -12.14
CA ALA A 66 19.61 2.74 -12.96
C ALA A 66 21.06 3.27 -12.88
N LYS A 67 22.02 2.38 -12.68
CA LYS A 67 23.46 2.72 -12.89
C LYS A 67 23.82 2.87 -14.38
N THR A 68 23.07 2.24 -15.27
CA THR A 68 23.32 2.21 -16.71
C THR A 68 22.04 2.50 -17.48
N ARG A 69 22.13 3.42 -18.45
CA ARG A 69 21.09 3.64 -19.45
C ARG A 69 21.07 2.46 -20.41
N ALA A 70 20.12 1.56 -20.20
CA ALA A 70 19.89 0.39 -21.03
C ALA A 70 18.40 0.07 -20.99
N ASP A 71 17.90 -0.55 -22.06
CA ASP A 71 16.51 -0.99 -22.12
C ASP A 71 16.23 -2.01 -21.03
N ARG A 72 15.01 -1.96 -20.50
CA ARG A 72 14.57 -2.76 -19.36
C ARG A 72 13.31 -3.51 -19.71
N ILE A 73 13.19 -4.69 -19.13
CA ILE A 73 11.98 -5.50 -19.15
C ILE A 73 11.46 -5.50 -17.73
N VAL A 74 10.29 -4.92 -17.53
CA VAL A 74 9.55 -4.94 -16.28
C VAL A 74 8.53 -6.06 -16.37
N VAL A 75 8.50 -6.94 -15.37
CA VAL A 75 7.44 -7.95 -15.21
C VAL A 75 6.52 -7.47 -14.10
N THR A 76 5.24 -7.29 -14.43
CA THR A 76 4.21 -6.90 -13.45
C THR A 76 3.89 -8.08 -12.52
N PRO A 77 3.24 -7.83 -11.37
CA PRO A 77 2.70 -8.87 -10.51
C PRO A 77 1.73 -9.82 -11.24
N SER A 78 0.96 -9.30 -12.20
CA SER A 78 0.09 -10.09 -13.09
C SER A 78 0.83 -10.94 -14.14
N GLY A 79 2.14 -10.76 -14.29
CA GLY A 79 2.99 -11.50 -15.24
C GLY A 79 3.10 -10.88 -16.63
N GLU A 80 2.51 -9.70 -16.84
CA GLU A 80 2.68 -8.91 -18.06
C GLU A 80 4.12 -8.38 -18.16
N ARG A 81 4.65 -8.33 -19.38
CA ARG A 81 6.02 -7.87 -19.65
C ARG A 81 5.98 -6.53 -20.36
N ILE A 82 6.37 -5.47 -19.66
CA ILE A 82 6.46 -4.12 -20.20
C ILE A 82 7.91 -3.85 -20.62
N MET A 83 8.12 -3.56 -21.89
CA MET A 83 9.43 -3.12 -22.39
C MET A 83 9.57 -1.62 -22.20
N GLN A 84 10.55 -1.23 -21.39
CA GLN A 84 10.84 0.17 -21.10
C GLN A 84 12.13 0.56 -21.79
N SER A 85 12.00 1.39 -22.81
CA SER A 85 13.13 1.91 -23.58
C SER A 85 13.85 3.00 -22.79
N SER A 86 15.18 3.01 -22.86
CA SER A 86 16.00 4.05 -22.23
C SER A 86 16.13 5.33 -23.07
N VAL A 87 15.55 5.36 -24.27
CA VAL A 87 15.66 6.45 -25.27
C VAL A 87 14.32 6.62 -25.99
N GLY A 88 13.72 7.82 -25.96
CA GLY A 88 12.48 8.20 -26.67
C GLY A 88 11.69 9.35 -26.01
N GLU A 89 11.07 10.24 -26.81
CA GLU A 89 10.31 11.40 -26.30
C GLU A 89 9.04 11.00 -25.52
N GLY A 90 9.00 11.29 -24.21
CA GLY A 90 7.75 11.50 -23.48
C GLY A 90 7.59 10.84 -22.11
N ASN A 91 8.28 9.73 -21.82
CA ASN A 91 8.18 9.05 -20.51
C ASN A 91 9.37 8.09 -20.24
N GLU A 92 10.59 8.51 -20.59
CA GLU A 92 11.79 7.67 -20.49
C GLU A 92 11.96 7.15 -19.05
N GLY A 93 11.84 5.83 -18.88
CA GLY A 93 12.01 5.17 -17.58
C GLY A 93 10.95 5.49 -16.52
N LEU A 94 9.93 6.32 -16.75
CA LEU A 94 8.83 6.46 -15.80
C LEU A 94 7.84 5.29 -15.94
N LEU A 95 7.73 4.47 -14.90
CA LEU A 95 6.82 3.34 -14.81
C LEU A 95 5.71 3.67 -13.81
N GLU A 96 4.45 3.61 -14.23
CA GLU A 96 3.32 3.71 -13.33
C GLU A 96 3.06 2.35 -12.65
N LEU A 97 2.95 2.37 -11.32
CA LEU A 97 2.74 1.18 -10.50
C LEU A 97 1.24 0.98 -10.25
N ASN A 98 0.56 0.33 -11.20
CA ASN A 98 -0.90 0.20 -11.19
C ASN A 98 -1.42 -1.05 -10.46
N GLU A 99 -0.55 -2.01 -10.14
CA GLU A 99 -0.93 -3.26 -9.48
C GLU A 99 -0.21 -3.38 -8.13
N GLN A 100 -0.89 -3.95 -7.14
CA GLN A 100 -0.21 -4.37 -5.91
C GLN A 100 0.62 -5.64 -6.16
N GLY A 101 1.79 -5.74 -5.54
CA GLY A 101 2.61 -6.95 -5.58
C GLY A 101 4.09 -6.67 -5.85
N ILE A 102 4.78 -7.68 -6.40
CA ILE A 102 6.22 -7.61 -6.67
C ILE A 102 6.43 -7.40 -8.17
N TYR A 103 7.07 -6.29 -8.52
CA TYR A 103 7.55 -6.02 -9.87
C TYR A 103 9.00 -6.51 -10.01
N GLU A 104 9.30 -7.26 -11.08
CA GLU A 104 10.67 -7.66 -11.40
C GLU A 104 11.22 -6.82 -12.55
N ILE A 105 12.33 -6.12 -12.31
CA ILE A 105 13.02 -5.33 -13.33
C ILE A 105 14.27 -6.07 -13.78
N ARG A 106 14.38 -6.27 -15.09
CA ARG A 106 15.51 -6.93 -15.75
C ARG A 106 16.11 -5.99 -16.79
N THR A 107 17.42 -5.94 -16.89
CA THR A 107 18.09 -5.25 -17.99
C THR A 107 18.04 -6.11 -19.25
N ALA A 108 17.54 -5.58 -20.37
CA ALA A 108 17.43 -6.30 -21.64
C ALA A 108 18.80 -6.78 -22.16
N ALA A 109 19.88 -6.05 -21.84
CA ALA A 109 21.25 -6.38 -22.23
C ALA A 109 21.86 -7.56 -21.44
N THR A 110 21.28 -7.98 -20.31
CA THR A 110 21.85 -9.04 -19.47
C THR A 110 20.75 -10.01 -19.02
N SER A 111 20.46 -10.99 -19.89
CA SER A 111 19.45 -12.02 -19.65
C SER A 111 19.74 -12.94 -18.44
N GLY A 112 20.96 -12.90 -17.88
CA GLY A 112 21.39 -13.72 -16.74
C GLY A 112 21.59 -12.96 -15.42
N GLY A 113 21.28 -11.66 -15.37
CA GLY A 113 21.40 -10.87 -14.13
C GLY A 113 20.31 -11.24 -13.13
N ARG A 114 20.59 -11.11 -11.82
CA ARG A 114 19.53 -11.19 -10.80
C ARG A 114 18.53 -10.05 -11.04
N PRO A 115 17.22 -10.33 -11.18
CA PRO A 115 16.22 -9.29 -11.31
C PRO A 115 16.18 -8.44 -10.05
N GLU A 116 15.96 -7.14 -10.22
CA GLU A 116 15.65 -6.26 -9.11
C GLU A 116 14.16 -6.37 -8.78
N ALA A 117 13.81 -6.71 -7.55
CA ALA A 117 12.44 -6.82 -7.10
C ALA A 117 12.01 -5.55 -6.37
N ILE A 118 10.84 -5.01 -6.74
CA ILE A 118 10.24 -3.84 -6.10
C ILE A 118 8.86 -4.23 -5.56
N ALA A 119 8.65 -3.95 -4.28
CA ALA A 119 7.36 -4.17 -3.63
C ALA A 119 6.45 -2.95 -3.81
N VAL A 120 5.22 -3.19 -4.24
CA VAL A 120 4.16 -2.19 -4.39
C VAL A 120 2.99 -2.60 -3.52
N ASN A 121 2.59 -1.74 -2.59
CA ASN A 121 1.52 -1.97 -1.63
C ASN A 121 0.32 -1.06 -1.92
N LEU A 122 -0.85 -1.39 -1.40
CA LEU A 122 -1.97 -0.45 -1.34
C LEU A 122 -1.72 0.60 -0.25
N ASP A 123 -2.36 1.77 -0.39
CA ASP A 123 -2.31 2.79 0.66
C ASP A 123 -3.02 2.24 1.92
N PRO A 124 -2.36 2.22 3.09
CA PRO A 124 -3.00 1.82 4.34
C PRO A 124 -4.30 2.58 4.63
N ALA A 125 -4.44 3.82 4.15
CA ALA A 125 -5.66 4.61 4.32
C ALA A 125 -6.90 3.99 3.65
N GLU A 126 -6.74 3.20 2.58
CA GLU A 126 -7.85 2.50 1.94
C GLU A 126 -8.41 1.35 2.79
N SER A 127 -7.62 0.86 3.75
CA SER A 127 -7.98 -0.25 4.64
C SER A 127 -8.44 0.23 6.02
N ASP A 128 -8.65 1.54 6.20
CA ASP A 128 -9.23 2.07 7.42
C ASP A 128 -10.73 1.75 7.46
N LEU A 129 -11.08 0.74 8.26
CA LEU A 129 -12.47 0.30 8.51
C LEU A 129 -13.08 0.98 9.74
N SER A 130 -12.52 2.10 10.19
CA SER A 130 -13.14 2.90 11.24
C SER A 130 -14.56 3.29 10.85
N ALA A 131 -15.46 3.30 11.83
CA ALA A 131 -16.87 3.58 11.58
C ALA A 131 -17.01 5.02 11.09
N ILE A 132 -17.46 5.17 9.84
CA ILE A 132 -17.83 6.48 9.27
C ILE A 132 -19.11 6.98 9.96
N ASP A 133 -19.18 8.29 10.24
CA ASP A 133 -20.41 8.88 10.76
C ASP A 133 -21.52 8.79 9.70
N PRO A 134 -22.74 8.34 10.04
CA PRO A 134 -23.83 8.22 9.07
C PRO A 134 -24.15 9.52 8.32
N SER A 135 -23.98 10.67 8.97
CA SER A 135 -24.20 11.99 8.35
C SER A 135 -23.10 12.33 7.33
N GLU A 136 -21.87 11.91 7.59
CA GLU A 136 -20.73 12.07 6.69
C GLU A 136 -20.86 11.14 5.47
N LEU A 137 -21.34 9.91 5.66
CA LEU A 137 -21.64 8.98 4.57
C LEU A 137 -22.71 9.52 3.63
N VAL A 138 -23.81 10.07 4.18
CA VAL A 138 -24.88 10.68 3.36
C VAL A 138 -24.34 11.86 2.58
N ALA A 139 -23.55 12.74 3.19
CA ALA A 139 -22.94 13.89 2.54
C ALA A 139 -21.96 13.49 1.41
N ALA A 140 -21.16 12.43 1.60
CA ALA A 140 -20.23 11.93 0.60
C ALA A 140 -20.94 11.28 -0.61
N VAL A 141 -22.03 10.54 -0.37
CA VAL A 141 -22.80 9.84 -1.42
C VAL A 141 -23.71 10.80 -2.21
N THR A 142 -24.25 11.83 -1.55
CA THR A 142 -25.06 12.88 -2.20
C THR A 142 -24.22 13.98 -2.87
N GLY A 143 -22.90 13.80 -2.89
CA GLY A 143 -21.87 14.79 -3.21
C GLY A 143 -22.32 16.01 -4.00
N HIS A 144 -22.23 17.20 -3.38
CA HIS A 144 -22.29 18.51 -4.03
C HIS A 144 -23.43 18.74 -5.06
N ALA A 145 -24.48 17.92 -5.07
CA ALA A 145 -25.72 18.27 -5.73
C ALA A 145 -26.24 19.48 -4.96
N MET A 146 -26.33 20.60 -5.68
CA MET A 146 -26.69 21.89 -5.15
C MET A 146 -27.80 21.76 -4.11
N ALA A 147 -27.65 22.52 -3.02
CA ALA A 147 -28.72 22.85 -2.11
C ALA A 147 -29.84 23.54 -2.90
N GLU A 148 -30.62 22.78 -3.66
CA GLU A 148 -31.83 23.20 -4.30
C GLU A 148 -32.96 22.47 -3.58
N ASN A 149 -33.38 23.09 -2.47
CA ASN A 149 -34.73 23.05 -1.92
C ASN A 149 -35.59 21.85 -2.35
N VAL A 150 -35.19 20.64 -1.97
CA VAL A 150 -36.12 19.51 -1.97
C VAL A 150 -36.87 19.61 -0.65
N GLN A 151 -38.15 19.98 -0.74
CA GLN A 151 -39.12 19.85 0.36
C GLN A 151 -38.93 18.48 1.03
N PRO A 152 -39.08 18.37 2.36
CA PRO A 152 -38.97 17.09 3.05
C PRO A 152 -40.15 16.21 2.65
N GLU A 153 -40.00 15.47 1.56
CA GLU A 153 -40.73 14.23 1.34
C GLU A 153 -40.30 13.30 2.48
N GLN A 154 -41.29 12.92 3.27
CA GLN A 154 -41.19 12.13 4.49
C GLN A 154 -40.53 10.78 4.21
N THR A 155 -39.21 10.75 4.11
CA THR A 155 -38.46 9.52 4.37
C THR A 155 -38.58 9.31 5.86
N GLN A 156 -39.58 8.52 6.23
CA GLN A 156 -39.78 8.03 7.59
C GLN A 156 -38.43 7.54 8.08
N GLU A 157 -37.82 8.31 8.99
CA GLU A 157 -36.80 7.81 9.88
C GLU A 157 -37.45 6.57 10.51
N MET A 158 -37.01 5.37 10.12
CA MET A 158 -37.31 4.16 10.86
C MET A 158 -36.73 4.38 12.24
N THR A 159 -37.56 4.89 13.14
CA THR A 159 -37.22 5.22 14.51
C THR A 159 -36.52 4.01 15.12
N ARG A 160 -35.42 4.21 15.84
CA ARG A 160 -34.62 3.16 16.50
C ARG A 160 -35.50 2.11 17.23
N GLU A 161 -36.64 2.56 17.74
CA GLU A 161 -37.69 1.75 18.39
C GLU A 161 -38.35 0.69 17.46
N GLU A 162 -38.52 0.98 16.17
CA GLU A 162 -39.08 0.04 15.18
C GLU A 162 -38.07 -1.05 14.80
N ALA A 163 -36.78 -0.69 14.72
CA ALA A 163 -35.69 -1.65 14.50
C ALA A 163 -35.51 -2.60 15.71
N GLU A 164 -35.63 -2.08 16.94
CA GLU A 164 -35.60 -2.87 18.19
C GLU A 164 -36.78 -3.85 18.27
N LYS A 165 -38.00 -3.43 17.91
CA LYS A 165 -39.18 -4.31 17.85
C LYS A 165 -39.03 -5.44 16.83
N ARG A 166 -38.38 -5.16 15.69
CA ARG A 166 -38.15 -6.15 14.63
C ARG A 166 -37.14 -7.24 15.04
N GLN A 167 -36.18 -6.92 15.90
CA GLN A 167 -35.24 -7.89 16.46
C GLN A 167 -35.91 -8.85 17.47
N ALA A 168 -36.87 -8.37 18.27
CA ALA A 168 -37.63 -9.22 19.18
C ALA A 168 -38.54 -10.23 18.44
N LEU A 169 -39.04 -9.87 17.25
CA LEU A 169 -39.95 -10.72 16.47
C LEU A 169 -39.31 -12.04 15.99
N TRP A 170 -38.00 -12.03 15.68
CA TRP A 170 -37.30 -13.23 15.23
C TRP A 170 -37.19 -14.29 16.32
N TRP A 171 -37.08 -13.88 17.59
CA TRP A 171 -37.06 -14.80 18.73
C TRP A 171 -38.38 -15.56 18.88
N TYR A 172 -39.52 -14.90 18.63
CA TYR A 172 -40.84 -15.57 18.63
C TYR A 172 -41.02 -16.52 17.44
N LEU A 173 -40.49 -16.20 16.26
CA LEU A 173 -40.49 -17.11 15.11
C LEU A 173 -39.63 -18.36 15.37
N LEU A 174 -38.47 -18.19 16.01
CA LEU A 174 -37.60 -19.30 16.41
C LEU A 174 -38.29 -20.19 17.44
N LEU A 175 -38.92 -19.60 18.46
CA LEU A 175 -39.70 -20.33 19.46
C LEU A 175 -40.89 -21.09 18.83
N GLY A 176 -41.58 -20.46 17.87
CA GLY A 176 -42.66 -21.08 17.11
C GLY A 176 -42.19 -22.28 16.29
N GLY A 177 -41.06 -22.15 15.59
CA GLY A 177 -40.43 -23.26 14.85
C GLY A 177 -40.02 -24.41 15.76
N LEU A 178 -39.47 -24.12 16.95
CA LEU A 178 -39.10 -25.13 17.94
C LEU A 178 -40.32 -25.92 18.44
N MET A 179 -41.43 -25.22 18.74
CA MET A 179 -42.70 -25.85 19.13
C MET A 179 -43.25 -26.77 18.04
N LEU A 180 -43.15 -26.34 16.78
CA LEU A 180 -43.61 -27.13 15.63
C LEU A 180 -42.78 -28.41 15.47
N LEU A 181 -41.46 -28.33 15.60
CA LEU A 181 -40.56 -29.49 15.59
C LEU A 181 -40.84 -30.46 16.75
N ALA A 182 -41.10 -29.94 17.95
CA ALA A 182 -41.46 -30.77 19.10
C ALA A 182 -42.81 -31.48 18.88
N ALA A 183 -43.79 -30.80 18.29
CA ALA A 183 -45.07 -31.38 17.95
C ALA A 183 -44.93 -32.48 16.87
N GLU A 184 -44.16 -32.23 15.81
CA GLU A 184 -43.87 -33.24 14.79
C GLU A 184 -43.14 -34.45 15.40
N THR A 185 -42.16 -34.22 16.27
CA THR A 185 -41.43 -35.30 16.95
C THR A 185 -42.37 -36.12 17.83
N ALA A 186 -43.27 -35.48 18.58
CA ALA A 186 -44.23 -36.16 19.44
C ALA A 186 -45.26 -36.98 18.62
N ILE A 187 -45.76 -36.41 17.52
CA ILE A 187 -46.68 -37.10 16.59
C ILE A 187 -45.97 -38.31 15.97
N SER A 188 -44.75 -38.12 15.45
CA SER A 188 -43.96 -39.19 14.82
C SER A 188 -43.61 -40.30 15.81
N ASN A 189 -43.30 -39.96 17.07
CA ASN A 189 -43.04 -40.92 18.14
C ASN A 189 -44.31 -41.69 18.54
N HIS A 190 -45.47 -41.03 18.53
CA HIS A 190 -46.74 -41.68 18.84
C HIS A 190 -47.21 -42.62 17.71
N LEU A 191 -46.99 -42.26 16.45
CA LEU A 191 -47.24 -43.13 15.29
C LEU A 191 -46.28 -44.33 15.26
N SER A 192 -44.98 -44.13 15.50
CA SER A 192 -44.00 -45.22 15.54
C SER A 192 -44.26 -46.23 16.66
N ARG A 193 -44.85 -45.79 17.79
CA ARG A 193 -45.24 -46.69 18.89
C ARG A 193 -46.50 -47.51 18.56
N LYS A 194 -47.38 -47.02 17.68
CA LYS A 194 -48.59 -47.75 17.25
C LYS A 194 -48.30 -48.84 16.20
N GLU A 195 -47.25 -48.70 15.40
CA GLU A 195 -46.86 -49.74 14.41
C GLU A 195 -46.11 -50.94 15.03
N LYS A 196 -45.63 -50.85 16.28
CA LYS A 196 -44.96 -51.98 16.97
C LYS A 196 -45.92 -52.99 17.64
N PHE A 197 -47.23 -52.83 17.47
CA PHE A 197 -48.25 -53.72 18.06
C PHE A 197 -49.23 -54.32 17.02
N LEU A 198 -48.81 -54.41 15.76
CA LEU A 198 -49.35 -55.31 14.74
C LEU A 198 -48.25 -56.28 14.30
#